data_AF-A0A7Y1F7Y8-F1
#
_entry.id   AF-A0A7Y1F7Y8-F1
#
_cell.length_a   1.000
_cell.length_b   1.000
_cell.length_c   1.000
_cell.angle_alpha   90.00
_cell.angle_beta   90.00
_cell.angle_gamma   90.00
#
_symmetry.space_group_name_H-M   'P 1'
#
loop_
_entity.id
_entity.type
_entity.pdbx_description
1 polymer ?
#
loop_
_entity_poly.entity_id
_entity_poly.type
_entity_poly.pdbx_seq_one_letter_code
_entity_poly.pdbx_strand_id
1 'polypeptide(L)'
;MEEIYRSQFRLPYALYEQLKASADKNHRSVNAELVARLEEIFSEHPSEDRQPAQSTTRISKEKLLQSLEQDRPATKKDLNEAVMEAMLTVMSALKDGPPGSADPAKGPRPRKKFPKE
;
A
#
# COMPACT_ATOMS: atom_id res chain seq x y z
N MET A 1 -29.86 -30.89 16.90
CA MET A 1 -29.90 -29.45 17.19
C MET A 1 -28.48 -28.96 17.13
N GLU A 2 -28.18 -27.93 16.36
CA GLU A 2 -26.85 -27.31 16.35
C GLU A 2 -26.58 -26.74 17.75
N GLU A 3 -25.43 -27.06 18.33
CA GLU A 3 -25.01 -26.53 19.61
C GLU A 3 -24.59 -25.07 19.43
N ILE A 4 -25.51 -24.13 19.69
CA ILE A 4 -25.23 -22.69 19.59
C ILE A 4 -24.54 -22.21 20.86
N TYR A 5 -23.26 -21.87 20.76
CA TYR A 5 -22.54 -21.14 21.81
C TYR A 5 -23.00 -19.68 21.85
N ARG A 6 -23.55 -19.23 22.98
CA ARG A 6 -24.02 -17.86 23.19
C ARG A 6 -23.07 -17.13 24.13
N SER A 7 -22.54 -16.00 23.68
CA SER A 7 -21.67 -15.14 24.48
C SER A 7 -21.91 -13.67 24.16
N GLN A 8 -21.45 -12.79 25.05
CA GLN A 8 -21.54 -11.34 24.89
C GLN A 8 -20.19 -10.78 24.43
N PHE A 9 -20.08 -10.42 23.16
CA PHE A 9 -18.91 -9.74 22.64
C PHE A 9 -19.00 -8.22 22.88
N ARG A 10 -17.86 -7.60 23.23
CA ARG A 10 -17.74 -6.15 23.36
C ARG A 10 -16.95 -5.62 22.18
N LEU A 11 -17.60 -4.81 21.35
CA LEU A 11 -16.99 -4.21 20.17
C LEU A 11 -16.73 -2.72 20.40
N PRO A 12 -15.64 -2.14 19.88
CA PRO A 12 -15.50 -0.70 19.76
C PRO A 12 -16.69 -0.10 19.01
N TYR A 13 -17.17 1.07 19.43
CA TYR A 13 -18.38 1.67 18.87
C TYR A 13 -18.31 1.88 17.35
N ALA A 14 -17.18 2.41 16.87
CA ALA A 14 -16.96 2.63 15.43
C ALA A 14 -17.06 1.32 14.61
N LEU A 15 -16.59 0.20 15.16
CA LEU A 15 -16.68 -1.11 14.50
C LEU A 15 -18.12 -1.61 14.46
N TYR A 16 -18.89 -1.40 15.53
CA TYR A 16 -20.31 -1.75 15.57
C TYR A 16 -21.11 -0.96 14.52
N GLU A 17 -20.86 0.34 14.37
CA GLU A 17 -21.55 1.15 13.34
C GLU A 17 -21.26 0.66 11.93
N GLN A 18 -20.00 0.34 11.62
CA GLN A 18 -19.61 -0.24 10.33
C GLN A 18 -20.30 -1.58 10.08
N LEU A 19 -20.33 -2.45 11.10
CA LEU A 19 -20.99 -3.75 11.00
C LEU A 19 -22.50 -3.59 10.80
N LYS A 20 -23.13 -2.67 11.53
CA LYS A 20 -24.56 -2.38 11.40
C LYS A 20 -24.90 -1.84 10.01
N ALA A 21 -24.13 -0.88 9.49
CA ALA A 21 -24.32 -0.35 8.15
C ALA A 21 -24.18 -1.44 7.06
N SER A 22 -23.23 -2.38 7.24
CA SER A 22 -23.10 -3.54 6.35
C SER A 22 -24.31 -4.48 6.43
N ALA A 23 -24.77 -4.76 7.65
CA ALA A 23 -25.94 -5.62 7.88
C ALA A 23 -27.21 -5.03 7.23
N ASP A 24 -27.43 -3.72 7.39
CA ASP A 24 -28.55 -2.98 6.77
C ASP A 24 -28.47 -3.05 5.24
N LYS A 25 -27.27 -2.88 4.67
CA LYS A 25 -27.01 -3.00 3.22
C LYS A 25 -27.29 -4.41 2.69
N ASN A 26 -26.98 -5.44 3.47
CA ASN A 26 -27.18 -6.85 3.11
C ASN A 26 -28.57 -7.36 3.49
N HIS A 27 -29.45 -6.51 4.05
CA HIS A 27 -30.79 -6.86 4.54
C HIS A 27 -30.78 -8.03 5.54
N ARG A 28 -29.79 -8.06 6.44
CA ARG A 28 -29.61 -9.12 7.46
C ARG A 28 -29.51 -8.50 8.85
N SER A 29 -29.70 -9.33 9.88
CA SER A 29 -29.42 -8.91 11.25
C SER A 29 -27.92 -8.74 11.47
N VAL A 30 -27.54 -7.88 12.41
CA VAL A 30 -26.13 -7.66 12.77
C VAL A 30 -25.43 -8.97 13.15
N ASN A 31 -26.13 -9.88 13.84
CA ASN A 31 -25.57 -11.18 14.19
C ASN A 31 -25.37 -12.08 12.97
N ALA A 32 -26.30 -12.08 12.01
CA ALA A 32 -26.17 -12.87 10.79
C ALA A 32 -25.03 -12.34 9.89
N GLU A 33 -24.85 -11.02 9.83
CA GLU A 33 -23.72 -10.40 9.12
C GLU A 33 -22.38 -10.74 9.80
N LEU A 34 -22.33 -10.70 11.14
CA LEU A 34 -21.14 -11.08 11.89
C LEU A 34 -20.75 -12.53 11.62
N VAL A 35 -21.71 -13.45 11.68
CA VAL A 35 -21.48 -14.88 11.40
C VAL A 35 -21.02 -15.06 9.95
N ALA A 36 -21.70 -14.46 8.97
CA ALA A 36 -21.32 -14.58 7.56
C ALA A 36 -19.89 -14.11 7.28
N ARG A 37 -19.47 -12.98 7.86
CA ARG A 37 -18.10 -12.48 7.72
C ARG A 37 -17.06 -13.39 8.37
N LEU A 38 -17.38 -13.95 9.54
CA LEU A 38 -16.48 -14.90 10.20
C LEU A 38 -16.36 -16.19 9.38
N GLU A 39 -17.47 -16.72 8.88
CA GLU A 39 -17.49 -17.89 8.00
C GLU A 39 -16.70 -17.67 6.71
N GLU A 40 -16.81 -16.50 6.09
CA GLU A 40 -16.02 -16.11 4.92
C GLU A 40 -14.52 -16.14 5.23
N ILE A 41 -14.08 -15.48 6.32
CA ILE A 41 -12.67 -15.44 6.73
C ILE A 41 -12.11 -16.85 7.00
N PHE A 42 -12.87 -17.70 7.70
CA PHE A 42 -12.42 -19.07 8.01
C PHE A 42 -12.52 -20.01 6.82
N SER A 43 -13.37 -19.73 5.83
CA SER A 43 -13.48 -20.51 4.59
C SER A 43 -12.39 -20.16 3.57
N GLU A 44 -11.96 -18.89 3.52
CA GLU A 44 -10.86 -18.44 2.66
C GLU A 44 -9.49 -18.91 3.17
N HIS A 45 -9.37 -19.11 4.48
CA HIS A 45 -8.20 -19.70 5.11
C HIS A 45 -8.60 -21.02 5.76
N PRO A 46 -8.88 -22.08 4.97
CA PRO A 46 -8.89 -23.42 5.54
C PRO A 46 -7.50 -23.56 6.15
N SER A 47 -7.46 -23.75 7.45
CA SER A 47 -6.24 -23.87 8.23
C SER A 47 -5.46 -25.08 7.74
N GLU A 48 -4.70 -24.92 6.65
CA GLU A 48 -3.45 -25.63 6.49
C GLU A 48 -2.57 -25.12 7.61
N ASP A 49 -2.23 -26.02 8.52
CA ASP A 49 -1.19 -25.92 9.53
C ASP A 49 -0.23 -24.75 9.31
N ARG A 50 -0.64 -23.56 9.73
CA ARG A 50 0.25 -22.41 9.77
C ARG A 50 1.08 -22.64 11.02
N GLN A 51 2.10 -23.50 10.86
CA GLN A 51 3.23 -23.53 11.77
C GLN A 51 3.55 -22.06 12.09
N PRO A 52 3.66 -21.68 13.37
CA PRO A 52 4.02 -20.30 13.68
C PRO A 52 5.28 -20.03 12.90
N ALA A 53 5.29 -18.94 12.13
CA ALA A 53 6.51 -18.42 11.57
C ALA A 53 7.43 -18.14 12.75
N GLN A 54 8.19 -19.15 13.16
CA GLN A 54 9.28 -19.02 14.08
C GLN A 54 10.17 -18.00 13.38
N SER A 55 10.24 -16.80 13.96
CA SER A 55 11.25 -15.82 13.62
C SER A 55 12.59 -16.46 13.96
N THR A 56 13.10 -17.30 13.07
CA THR A 56 14.43 -17.86 13.21
C THR A 56 15.38 -16.71 12.95
N THR A 57 16.14 -16.32 13.96
CA THR A 57 17.25 -15.35 13.83
C THR A 57 18.39 -15.88 12.96
N ARG A 58 18.22 -17.05 12.33
CA ARG A 58 19.17 -17.69 11.43
C ARG A 58 18.75 -17.45 10.00
N ILE A 59 19.47 -16.55 9.35
CA ILE A 59 19.39 -16.38 7.91
C ILE A 59 20.16 -17.55 7.28
N SER A 60 19.52 -18.33 6.41
CA SER A 60 20.19 -19.39 5.65
C SER A 60 21.06 -18.77 4.55
N LYS A 61 22.36 -19.09 4.56
CA LYS A 61 23.34 -18.63 3.55
C LYS A 61 22.91 -19.02 2.13
N GLU A 62 22.28 -20.16 1.96
CA GLU A 62 21.91 -20.71 0.65
C GLU A 62 20.75 -19.93 0.03
N LYS A 63 19.77 -19.53 0.85
CA LYS A 63 18.69 -18.64 0.41
C LYS A 63 19.19 -17.23 0.05
N LEU A 64 20.20 -16.73 0.77
CA LEU A 64 20.82 -15.44 0.42
C LEU A 64 21.54 -15.50 -0.92
N LEU A 65 22.25 -16.60 -1.19
CA LEU A 65 22.94 -16.79 -2.48
C LEU A 65 21.95 -16.91 -3.64
N GLN A 66 20.83 -17.62 -3.46
CA GLN A 66 19.76 -17.66 -4.48
C GLN A 66 19.13 -16.29 -4.75
N SER A 67 18.93 -15.46 -3.71
CA SER A 67 18.41 -14.10 -3.89
C SER A 67 19.36 -13.20 -4.68
N LEU A 68 20.68 -13.40 -4.54
CA LEU A 68 21.70 -12.63 -5.26
C LEU A 68 21.79 -13.03 -6.74
N GLU A 69 21.38 -14.23 -7.12
CA GLU A 69 21.29 -14.63 -8.54
C GLU A 69 20.17 -13.89 -9.28
N GLN A 70 19.19 -13.34 -8.54
CA GLN A 70 18.05 -12.63 -9.10
C GLN A 70 18.39 -11.16 -9.44
N ASP A 71 19.33 -10.56 -8.72
CA ASP A 71 19.94 -9.26 -9.07
C ASP A 71 21.03 -9.48 -10.11
N ARG A 72 20.63 -9.66 -11.38
CA ARG A 72 21.58 -9.58 -12.49
C ARG A 72 22.22 -8.18 -12.48
N PRO A 73 23.56 -8.07 -12.46
CA PRO A 73 24.20 -6.76 -12.57
C PRO A 73 23.80 -6.15 -13.92
N ALA A 74 23.25 -4.93 -13.89
CA ALA A 74 22.86 -4.20 -15.09
C ALA A 74 24.02 -4.21 -16.08
N THR A 75 23.81 -4.76 -17.27
CA THR A 75 24.84 -4.83 -18.29
C THR A 75 25.02 -3.44 -18.90
N LYS A 76 26.19 -3.18 -19.51
CA LYS A 76 26.44 -1.92 -20.23
C LYS A 76 25.40 -1.63 -21.31
N LYS A 77 24.75 -2.66 -21.84
CA LYS A 77 23.67 -2.52 -22.82
C LYS A 77 22.43 -1.91 -22.19
N ASP A 78 22.02 -2.44 -21.04
CA ASP A 78 20.85 -1.96 -20.29
C ASP A 78 21.01 -0.49 -19.88
N LEU A 79 22.23 -0.10 -19.50
CA LEU A 79 22.55 1.30 -19.19
C LEU A 79 22.42 2.21 -20.41
N ASN A 80 22.94 1.78 -21.56
CA ASN A 80 22.89 2.57 -22.79
C ASN A 80 21.45 2.73 -23.31
N GLU A 81 20.62 1.69 -23.14
CA GLU A 81 19.20 1.71 -23.49
C GLU A 81 18.45 2.73 -22.63
N ALA A 82 18.63 2.68 -21.31
CA ALA A 82 18.01 3.65 -20.39
C ALA A 82 18.43 5.10 -20.68
N VAL A 83 19.71 5.33 -21.03
CA VAL A 83 20.21 6.67 -21.39
C VAL A 83 19.58 7.16 -22.70
N MET A 84 19.44 6.28 -23.70
CA MET A 84 18.83 6.64 -24.98
C MET A 84 17.35 6.99 -24.83
N GLU A 85 16.61 6.22 -24.03
CA GLU A 85 15.20 6.48 -23.72
C GLU A 85 15.00 7.84 -23.02
N ALA A 86 15.85 8.13 -22.03
CA ALA A 86 15.83 9.43 -21.35
C ALA A 86 16.13 10.58 -22.33
N MET A 87 17.09 10.41 -23.24
CA MET A 87 17.45 11.44 -24.22
C MET A 87 16.31 11.69 -25.22
N LEU A 88 15.63 10.64 -25.69
CA LEU A 88 14.47 10.76 -26.58
C LEU A 88 13.29 11.47 -25.90
N THR A 89 13.07 11.19 -24.62
CA THR A 89 12.03 11.84 -23.81
C THR A 89 12.30 13.34 -23.65
N VAL A 90 13.56 13.73 -23.45
CA VAL A 90 13.93 15.15 -23.36
C VAL A 90 13.79 15.84 -24.72
N MET A 91 14.18 15.18 -25.81
CA MET A 91 14.07 15.76 -27.16
C MET A 91 12.61 15.91 -27.63
N SER A 92 11.71 15.00 -27.26
CA SER A 92 10.28 15.15 -27.54
C SER A 92 9.67 16.30 -26.74
N ALA A 93 10.02 16.42 -25.45
CA ALA A 93 9.58 17.53 -24.61
C ALA A 93 10.06 18.91 -25.13
N LEU A 94 11.23 18.97 -25.76
CA LEU A 94 11.75 20.19 -26.39
C LEU A 94 11.08 20.51 -27.73
N LYS A 95 10.61 19.50 -28.47
CA LYS A 95 9.90 19.68 -29.75
C LYS A 95 8.51 20.29 -29.57
N ASP A 96 7.84 19.97 -28.46
CA ASP A 96 6.49 20.48 -28.16
C ASP A 96 6.49 21.84 -27.44
N GLY A 97 7.65 22.35 -27.03
CA GLY A 97 7.78 23.60 -26.27
C GLY A 97 7.16 23.51 -24.87
N PRO A 98 7.75 24.14 -23.83
CA PRO A 98 7.24 24.01 -22.48
C PRO A 98 5.83 24.62 -22.36
N PRO A 99 4.83 23.89 -21.83
CA PRO A 99 3.52 24.46 -21.56
C PRO A 99 3.63 25.42 -20.37
N GLY A 100 3.39 26.71 -20.62
CA GLY A 100 3.03 27.66 -19.55
C GLY A 100 4.11 28.64 -19.05
N SER A 101 5.04 29.10 -19.89
CA SER A 101 5.88 30.26 -19.56
C SER A 101 5.15 31.60 -19.73
N ALA A 102 4.13 31.85 -18.90
CA ALA A 102 3.40 33.14 -18.88
C ALA A 102 3.55 33.92 -17.56
N ASP A 103 4.37 33.47 -16.62
CA ASP A 103 4.64 34.23 -15.39
C ASP A 103 6.14 34.44 -15.15
N PRO A 104 6.63 35.70 -15.11
CA PRO A 104 8.02 35.95 -14.74
C PRO A 104 8.21 35.55 -13.28
N ALA A 105 9.17 34.65 -13.02
CA ALA A 105 9.53 34.14 -11.70
C ALA A 105 9.78 35.29 -10.71
N LYS A 106 8.78 35.64 -9.90
CA LYS A 106 8.93 36.57 -8.79
C LYS A 106 9.72 35.85 -7.68
N GLY A 107 10.97 36.27 -7.52
CA GLY A 107 11.84 35.79 -6.45
C GLY A 107 11.26 36.02 -5.04
N PRO A 108 11.86 35.43 -4.01
CA PRO A 108 11.37 35.49 -2.63
C PRO A 108 11.13 36.95 -2.18
N ARG A 109 9.96 37.21 -1.59
CA ARG A 109 9.56 38.57 -1.21
C ARG A 109 10.58 39.19 -0.23
N PRO A 110 10.96 40.46 -0.40
CA PRO A 110 11.88 41.14 0.51
C PRO A 110 11.34 41.19 1.94
N ARG A 111 12.18 40.87 2.94
CA ARG A 111 11.83 40.99 4.36
C ARG A 111 11.60 42.45 4.75
N LYS A 112 10.53 42.71 5.51
CA LYS A 112 10.23 44.02 6.10
C LYS A 112 11.36 44.43 7.05
N LYS A 113 11.92 45.64 6.87
CA LYS A 113 12.84 46.26 7.85
C LYS A 113 11.99 46.92 8.94
N PHE A 114 12.26 46.60 10.20
CA PHE A 114 11.62 47.27 11.33
C PHE A 114 12.11 48.73 11.42
N PRO A 115 11.25 49.69 11.82
CA PRO A 115 11.68 51.07 12.10
C PRO A 115 12.70 51.08 13.25
N LYS A 116 13.70 51.96 13.15
CA LYS A 116 14.53 52.34 14.28
C LYS A 116 14.06 53.71 14.76
N GLU A 117 14.04 53.82 16.09
CA GLU A 117 13.62 54.95 16.95
C GLU A 117 12.13 55.00 17.28
#